data_AF-A0A5Q2VH32-F1
#
_entry.id   AF-A0A5Q2VH32-F1
#
_cell.length_a   1.000
_cell.length_b   1.000
_cell.length_c   1.000
_cell.angle_alpha   90.00
_cell.angle_beta   90.00
_cell.angle_gamma   90.00
#
_symmetry.space_group_name_H-M   'P 1'
#
loop_
_entity.id
_entity.type
_entity.pdbx_description
1 polymer ?
#
loop_
_entity_poly.entity_id
_entity_poly.type
_entity_poly.pdbx_seq_one_letter_code
_entity_poly.pdbx_strand_id
1 'polypeptide(L)' 'MKFGKTNTTPSVDSGKSQSVTIGDITISPFSDGVLWMESESAGDAMSVSEEKLAAALEHFYNNNF' A
#
# COMPACT_ATOMS: atom_id res chain seq x y z
N MET A 1 -7.10 -9.77 5.83
CA MET A 1 -6.33 -8.52 6.02
C MET A 1 -5.81 -8.45 7.45
N LYS A 2 -4.63 -7.87 7.65
CA LYS A 2 -4.05 -7.61 8.98
C LYS A 2 -3.75 -6.12 9.09
N PHE A 3 -4.17 -5.51 10.19
CA PHE A 3 -3.79 -4.13 10.52
C PHE A 3 -2.58 -4.14 11.43
N GLY A 4 -1.67 -3.19 11.25
CA GLY A 4 -0.47 -3.12 12.06
C GLY A 4 0.30 -1.85 11.83
N LYS A 5 1.61 -1.93 12.05
CA LYS A 5 2.51 -0.86 11.70
C LYS A 5 3.71 -1.41 10.91
N THR A 6 4.20 -0.65 9.94
CA THR A 6 5.39 -0.99 9.14
C THR A 6 6.53 0.01 9.36
N ASN A 7 7.77 -0.47 9.21
CA ASN A 7 9.00 0.33 9.35
C ASN A 7 9.64 0.69 8.00
N THR A 8 9.11 0.14 6.91
CA THR A 8 9.74 0.13 5.59
C THR A 8 9.27 1.27 4.71
N THR A 9 8.22 1.99 5.11
CA THR A 9 7.78 3.22 4.44
C THR A 9 8.86 4.30 4.59
N PRO A 10 9.41 4.84 3.49
CA PRO A 10 10.52 5.80 3.56
C PRO A 10 10.17 7.17 4.15
N SER A 11 8.87 7.47 4.34
CA SER A 11 8.40 8.79 4.77
C SER A 11 8.23 8.98 6.28
N VAL A 12 8.39 7.92 7.09
CA VAL A 12 8.24 8.04 8.54
C VAL A 12 9.59 8.24 9.24
N ASP A 13 9.87 9.51 9.55
CA ASP A 13 11.13 9.97 10.17
C ASP A 13 11.30 9.54 11.65
N SER A 14 10.30 8.91 12.27
CA SER A 14 10.32 8.68 13.74
C SER A 14 9.51 7.50 14.30
N GLY A 15 8.80 6.71 13.50
CA GLY A 15 8.04 5.61 14.10
C GLY A 15 7.00 5.02 13.17
N LYS A 16 6.90 3.70 13.25
CA LYS A 16 6.15 2.80 12.37
C LYS A 16 4.85 3.41 11.80
N SER A 17 4.74 3.49 10.48
CA SER A 17 3.54 3.94 9.77
C SER A 17 2.40 2.93 9.98
N GLN A 18 1.15 3.38 10.12
CA GLN A 18 0.01 2.46 10.14
C GLN A 18 -0.05 1.70 8.81
N SER A 19 -0.34 0.42 8.85
CA SER A 19 -0.36 -0.40 7.64
C SER A 19 -1.50 -1.41 7.63
N VAL A 20 -1.85 -1.81 6.41
CA VAL A 20 -2.73 -2.95 6.12
C VAL A 20 -1.94 -3.93 5.25
N THR A 21 -1.96 -5.20 5.64
CA THR A 21 -1.41 -6.30 4.84
C THR A 21 -2.54 -7.17 4.29
N ILE A 22 -2.56 -7.37 2.98
CA ILE A 22 -3.50 -8.22 2.24
C ILE A 22 -2.70 -9.22 1.42
N GLY A 23 -2.78 -10.50 1.79
CA GLY A 23 -1.88 -11.50 1.22
C GLY A 23 -0.43 -11.12 1.54
N ASP A 24 0.36 -10.91 0.48
CA ASP A 24 1.77 -10.51 0.53
C ASP A 24 2.00 -8.99 0.40
N ILE A 25 0.96 -8.23 0.08
CA ILE A 25 1.06 -6.78 -0.15
C ILE A 25 0.81 -6.04 1.16
N THR A 26 1.76 -5.20 1.56
CA THR A 26 1.61 -4.24 2.65
C THR A 26 1.40 -2.84 2.08
N ILE A 27 0.39 -2.15 2.58
CA ILE A 27 0.00 -0.80 2.16
C ILE A 27 0.08 0.12 3.38
N SER A 28 0.71 1.28 3.23
CA SER A 28 0.86 2.28 4.29
C SER A 28 0.81 3.71 3.73
N PRO A 29 0.43 4.73 4.53
CA PRO A 29 0.52 6.12 4.11
C PRO A 29 1.96 6.53 3.80
N PHE A 30 2.18 7.19 2.66
CA PHE A 30 3.47 7.76 2.27
C PHE A 30 3.48 9.28 2.44
N SER A 31 2.52 9.96 1.83
CA SER A 31 2.25 11.40 1.97
C SER A 31 0.77 11.65 1.68
N ASP A 32 0.31 12.89 1.75
CA ASP A 32 -1.08 13.23 1.45
C ASP A 32 -1.50 12.70 0.06
N GLY A 33 -2.53 11.85 0.04
CA GLY A 33 -3.07 11.23 -1.18
C GLY A 33 -2.16 10.18 -1.84
N VAL A 34 -1.07 9.76 -1.19
CA VAL A 34 -0.10 8.79 -1.72
C VAL A 34 0.13 7.67 -0.73
N LEU A 35 0.03 6.44 -1.22
CA LEU A 35 0.30 5.20 -0.50
C LEU A 35 1.68 4.67 -0.88
N TRP A 36 2.33 4.03 0.07
CA TRP A 36 3.46 3.16 -0.14
C TRP A 36 2.97 1.72 -0.15
N MET A 37 3.30 1.00 -1.22
CA MET A 37 2.95 -0.40 -1.41
C MET A 37 4.23 -1.21 -1.55
N GLU A 38 4.29 -2.33 -0.85
CA GLU A 38 5.43 -3.23 -0.88
C GLU A 38 4.98 -4.69 -0.86
N SER A 39 5.77 -5.55 -1.48
CA SER A 39 5.58 -7.00 -1.48
C SER A 39 6.80 -7.65 -0.84
N GLU A 40 6.58 -8.41 0.23
CA GLU A 40 7.67 -9.14 0.89
C GLU A 40 8.26 -10.22 -0.03
N SER A 41 7.43 -10.86 -0.86
CA SER A 41 7.86 -11.92 -1.77
C SER A 41 8.51 -11.42 -3.07
N ALA A 42 8.08 -10.27 -3.60
CA ALA A 42 8.64 -9.71 -4.84
C ALA A 42 9.88 -8.84 -4.58
N GLY A 43 10.09 -8.36 -3.35
CA GLY A 43 11.17 -7.42 -3.03
C GLY A 43 10.98 -6.03 -3.67
N ASP A 44 9.80 -5.77 -4.23
CA ASP A 44 9.44 -4.53 -4.89
C ASP A 44 8.62 -3.64 -3.96
N ALA A 45 8.89 -2.33 -4.04
CA ALA A 45 8.11 -1.31 -3.36
C ALA A 45 7.93 -0.09 -4.25
N MET A 46 6.78 0.58 -4.11
CA MET A 46 6.44 1.74 -4.92
C MET A 46 5.50 2.69 -4.20
N SER A 47 5.54 3.97 -4.59
CA SER A 47 4.52 4.94 -4.24
C SER A 47 3.41 4.98 -5.28
N VAL A 48 2.16 5.00 -4.83
CA VAL A 48 0.96 4.99 -5.67
C VAL A 48 -0.01 6.03 -5.13
N SER A 49 -0.52 6.92 -5.97
CA SER A 49 -1.60 7.82 -5.57
C SER A 49 -2.88 7.03 -5.26
N GLU A 50 -3.60 7.39 -4.21
CA GLU A 50 -4.85 6.74 -3.79
C GLU A 50 -5.87 6.66 -4.93
N GLU A 51 -6.02 7.74 -5.71
CA GLU A 51 -6.90 7.81 -6.88
C GLU A 51 -6.61 6.72 -7.91
N LYS A 52 -5.34 6.54 -8.28
CA LYS A 52 -4.92 5.52 -9.25
C LYS A 52 -5.14 4.11 -8.71
N LEU A 53 -4.91 3.88 -7.42
CA LEU A 53 -5.17 2.57 -6.82
C LEU A 53 -6.67 2.27 -6.82
N ALA A 54 -7.51 3.23 -6.45
CA ALA A 54 -8.96 3.09 -6.49
C ALA A 54 -9.47 2.79 -7.90
N ALA A 55 -9.01 3.54 -8.90
CA ALA A 55 -9.37 3.32 -10.31
C ALA A 55 -8.91 1.93 -10.81
N ALA A 56 -7.73 1.48 -10.41
CA ALA A 56 -7.23 0.15 -10.79
C ALA A 56 -8.06 -0.98 -10.16
N LEU A 57 -8.47 -0.83 -8.89
CA LEU A 57 -9.34 -1.79 -8.20
C LEU A 57 -10.74 -1.84 -8.81
N GLU A 58 -11.31 -0.69 -9.15
CA GLU A 58 -12.61 -0.60 -9.84
C GLU A 58 -12.55 -1.25 -11.22
N HIS A 59 -11.51 -0.96 -12.01
CA HIS A 59 -11.31 -1.57 -13.30
C HIS A 59 -11.13 -3.09 -13.20
N PHE A 60 -10.36 -3.57 -12.21
CA PHE A 60 -10.20 -4.99 -11.95
C PHE A 60 -11.53 -5.64 -11.58
N TYR A 61 -12.32 -5.03 -10.69
CA TYR A 61 -13.60 -5.57 -10.26
C TYR A 61 -14.58 -5.72 -11.44
N ASN A 62 -14.81 -4.63 -12.19
CA ASN A 62 -15.75 -4.61 -13.31
C ASN A 62 -15.40 -5.58 -14.46
N ASN A 63 -14.12 -5.96 -14.59
CA ASN A 63 -13.67 -6.89 -15.63
C ASN A 63 -13.69 -8.35 -15.20
N ASN A 64 -13.80 -8.65 -13.91
CA ASN A 64 -13.63 -10.01 -13.37
C ASN A 64 -14.84 -10.53 -12.58
N PHE A 65 -15.77 -9.66 -12.17
CA PHE A 65 -16.94 -10.00 -11.36
C PHE A 65 -18.19 -9.26 -11.88
#